data_AF-A0A940G1F7-F1
#
_entry.id   AF-A0A940G1F7-F1
#
_cell.length_a   1.000
_cell.length_b   1.000
_cell.length_c   1.000
_cell.angle_alpha   90.00
_cell.angle_beta   90.00
_cell.angle_gamma   90.00
#
_symmetry.space_group_name_H-M   'P 1'
#
loop_
_entity.id
_entity.type
_entity.pdbx_description
1 polymer ?
#
loop_
_entity_poly.entity_id
_entity_poly.type
_entity_poly.pdbx_seq_one_letter_code
_entity_poly.pdbx_strand_id
1 'polypeptide(L)'
;MRNTLVATMALPALASWLAAPALGQNVSKIAITPQSQKAAIIIRSPVVQPPPLHKTSYRLIFRAYDPVAEQLKGGPFGGSEVIAPQPKHFVNGFLAINVEPGTYVVTGFNRQDYWSLCYYADSVQFTVKPGEVLYLGYFDARKALDELNMKVVTSGRMSTRGGPVQFFDTVAAPPFLPINEQGLQGARAMAKAAMPRTTVEPKAATLTPARFGTGTSLVGERLCGGYFAEKAADTKK
;
A
#
# COMPACT_ATOMS: atom_id res chain seq x y z
N MET A 1 41.28 28.48 -46.47
CA MET A 1 41.22 27.45 -45.42
C MET A 1 40.26 27.92 -44.33
N ARG A 2 39.01 27.42 -44.32
CA ARG A 2 38.04 27.62 -43.23
C ARG A 2 37.22 26.33 -43.15
N ASN A 3 37.49 25.52 -42.13
CA ASN A 3 36.72 24.32 -41.80
C ASN A 3 35.58 24.71 -40.86
N THR A 4 34.35 24.44 -41.28
CA THR A 4 33.14 24.61 -40.47
C THR A 4 32.76 23.23 -39.94
N LEU A 5 32.94 23.02 -38.63
CA LEU A 5 32.44 21.85 -37.92
C LEU A 5 31.02 22.13 -37.43
N VAL A 6 30.03 21.40 -37.95
CA VAL A 6 28.65 21.38 -37.46
C VAL A 6 28.53 20.27 -36.43
N ALA A 7 28.32 20.64 -35.17
CA ALA A 7 28.08 19.69 -34.08
C ALA A 7 26.57 19.47 -33.92
N THR A 8 26.11 18.27 -34.25
CA THR A 8 24.73 17.83 -34.07
C THR A 8 24.55 17.36 -32.62
N MET A 9 23.91 18.18 -31.77
CA MET A 9 23.49 17.77 -30.43
C MET A 9 22.21 16.94 -30.51
N ALA A 10 22.31 15.65 -30.17
CA ALA A 10 21.16 14.79 -29.92
C ALA A 10 20.69 14.96 -28.46
N LEU A 11 19.48 15.49 -28.25
CA LEU A 11 18.83 15.48 -26.95
C LEU A 11 18.20 14.09 -26.68
N PRO A 12 18.47 13.43 -25.54
CA PRO A 12 17.71 12.27 -25.12
C PRO A 12 16.36 12.73 -24.55
N ALA A 13 15.27 12.28 -25.18
CA ALA A 13 13.92 12.44 -24.65
C ALA A 13 13.74 11.58 -23.39
N LEU A 14 13.80 12.23 -22.23
CA LEU A 14 13.41 11.64 -20.94
C LEU A 14 11.89 11.43 -20.92
N ALA A 15 11.45 10.24 -21.33
CA ALA A 15 10.08 9.79 -21.15
C ALA A 15 9.81 9.58 -19.65
N SER A 16 9.20 10.57 -19.02
CA SER A 16 8.74 10.48 -17.63
C SER A 16 7.46 9.66 -17.58
N TRP A 17 7.56 8.40 -17.18
CA TRP A 17 6.40 7.53 -16.95
C TRP A 17 5.73 7.98 -15.64
N LEU A 18 4.65 8.75 -15.76
CA LEU A 18 3.74 9.02 -14.64
C LEU A 18 2.97 7.72 -14.34
N ALA A 19 3.45 6.94 -13.38
CA ALA A 19 2.71 5.79 -12.88
C ALA A 19 1.49 6.29 -12.09
N ALA A 20 0.30 6.15 -12.67
CA ALA A 20 -0.94 6.41 -11.97
C ALA A 20 -1.06 5.44 -10.76
N PRO A 21 -1.57 5.90 -9.60
CA PRO A 21 -1.76 5.04 -8.45
C PRO A 21 -2.72 3.90 -8.82
N ALA A 22 -2.34 2.67 -8.46
CA ALA A 22 -3.11 1.47 -8.74
C ALA A 22 -4.43 1.47 -7.96
N LEU A 23 -5.47 2.10 -8.49
CA LEU A 23 -6.85 1.83 -8.06
C LEU A 23 -7.16 0.35 -8.37
N GLY A 24 -7.79 -0.34 -7.42
CA GLY A 24 -7.93 -1.81 -7.38
C GLY A 24 -7.84 -2.51 -8.73
N GLN A 25 -6.79 -3.31 -8.91
CA GLN A 25 -6.46 -3.89 -10.21
C GLN A 25 -7.31 -5.13 -10.49
N ASN A 26 -7.74 -5.28 -11.74
CA ASN A 26 -8.24 -6.55 -12.21
C ASN A 26 -7.07 -7.55 -12.25
N VAL A 27 -7.11 -8.56 -11.39
CA VAL A 27 -6.02 -9.52 -11.20
C VAL A 27 -5.61 -10.24 -12.50
N SER A 28 -6.52 -10.37 -13.47
CA SER A 28 -6.23 -10.94 -14.79
C SER A 28 -5.22 -10.14 -15.62
N LYS A 29 -5.01 -8.86 -15.29
CA LYS A 29 -4.04 -7.98 -15.96
C LYS A 29 -2.65 -8.01 -15.32
N ILE A 30 -2.51 -8.61 -14.13
CA ILE A 30 -1.23 -8.71 -13.43
C ILE A 30 -0.35 -9.74 -14.15
N ALA A 31 0.87 -9.33 -14.49
CA ALA A 31 1.79 -10.09 -15.32
C ALA A 31 3.19 -10.12 -14.69
N ILE A 32 3.43 -11.09 -13.81
CA ILE A 32 4.73 -11.28 -13.16
C ILE A 32 5.40 -12.56 -13.68
N THR A 33 6.59 -12.39 -14.24
CA THR A 33 7.49 -13.45 -14.69
C THR A 33 8.81 -13.33 -13.93
N PRO A 34 9.68 -14.35 -13.93
CA PRO A 34 10.99 -14.24 -13.28
C PRO A 34 11.84 -13.07 -13.80
N GLN A 35 11.58 -12.59 -15.02
CA GLN A 35 12.29 -11.47 -15.66
C GLN A 35 11.58 -10.12 -15.48
N SER A 36 10.40 -10.09 -14.86
CA SER A 36 9.65 -8.85 -14.65
C SER A 36 10.43 -7.89 -13.74
N GLN A 37 10.52 -6.63 -14.15
CA GLN A 37 11.05 -5.55 -13.30
C GLN A 37 10.08 -5.16 -12.18
N LYS A 38 8.79 -5.49 -12.34
CA LYS A 38 7.75 -5.31 -11.32
C LYS A 38 7.61 -6.55 -10.45
N ALA A 39 6.90 -6.39 -9.35
CA ALA A 39 6.44 -7.46 -8.49
C ALA A 39 4.93 -7.37 -8.27
N ALA A 40 4.36 -8.32 -7.52
CA ALA A 40 2.99 -8.22 -7.04
C ALA A 40 2.87 -8.66 -5.59
N ILE A 41 1.83 -8.15 -4.93
CA ILE A 41 1.41 -8.61 -3.61
C ILE A 41 -0.01 -9.14 -3.67
N ILE A 42 -0.28 -10.15 -2.86
CA ILE A 42 -1.57 -10.80 -2.66
C ILE A 42 -1.93 -10.68 -1.19
N ILE A 43 -3.17 -10.31 -0.90
CA ILE A 43 -3.74 -10.40 0.45
C ILE A 43 -5.02 -11.23 0.39
N ARG A 44 -5.33 -11.92 1.48
CA ARG A 44 -6.67 -12.45 1.74
C ARG A 44 -7.40 -11.46 2.64
N SER A 45 -8.66 -11.18 2.39
CA SER A 45 -9.42 -10.22 3.20
C SER A 45 -10.92 -10.49 3.08
N PRO A 46 -11.74 -10.22 4.11
CA PRO A 46 -13.17 -10.34 3.97
C PRO A 46 -13.70 -9.28 3.00
N VAL A 47 -14.76 -9.64 2.25
CA VAL A 47 -15.50 -8.65 1.47
C VAL A 47 -16.27 -7.76 2.45
N VAL A 48 -15.89 -6.49 2.48
CA VAL A 48 -16.59 -5.42 3.20
C VAL A 48 -17.43 -4.65 2.19
N GLN A 49 -18.67 -4.30 2.54
CA GLN A 49 -19.51 -3.54 1.63
C GLN A 49 -19.05 -2.08 1.54
N PRO A 50 -18.92 -1.52 0.33
CA PRO A 50 -18.73 -0.08 0.16
C PRO A 50 -19.85 0.70 0.84
N PRO A 51 -19.54 1.81 1.52
CA PRO A 51 -20.56 2.72 2.00
C PRO A 51 -21.36 3.31 0.81
N PRO A 52 -22.61 3.77 1.03
CA PRO A 52 -23.42 4.36 -0.04
C PRO A 52 -22.67 5.46 -0.79
N LEU A 53 -22.83 5.52 -2.11
CA LEU A 53 -22.17 6.47 -3.01
C LEU A 53 -20.65 6.28 -3.22
N HIS A 54 -20.02 5.29 -2.57
CA HIS A 54 -18.61 4.95 -2.80
C HIS A 54 -18.46 3.64 -3.58
N LYS A 55 -17.41 3.56 -4.42
CA LYS A 55 -17.10 2.37 -5.22
C LYS A 55 -16.25 1.35 -4.48
N THR A 56 -15.40 1.81 -3.56
CA THR A 56 -14.42 0.99 -2.86
C THR A 56 -14.81 0.78 -1.41
N SER A 57 -14.54 -0.42 -0.89
CA SER A 57 -14.89 -0.80 0.47
C SER A 57 -14.09 -0.05 1.53
N TYR A 58 -12.78 0.01 1.31
CA TYR A 58 -11.77 0.68 2.13
C TYR A 58 -10.54 0.97 1.27
N ARG A 59 -9.50 1.58 1.82
CA ARG A 59 -8.15 1.51 1.24
C ARG A 59 -7.13 1.07 2.28
N LEU A 60 -6.26 0.14 1.90
CA LEU A 60 -5.08 -0.26 2.66
C LEU A 60 -3.86 0.32 1.96
N ILE A 61 -3.06 1.09 2.69
CA ILE A 61 -2.00 1.93 2.13
C ILE A 61 -0.64 1.37 2.53
N PHE A 62 0.16 1.05 1.54
CA PHE A 62 1.56 0.68 1.68
C PHE A 62 2.43 1.83 1.20
N ARG A 63 3.56 2.07 1.87
CA ARG A 63 4.56 3.03 1.38
C ARG A 63 5.94 2.43 1.42
N ALA A 64 6.75 2.80 0.43
CA ALA A 64 8.16 2.44 0.40
C ALA A 64 8.81 2.90 1.72
N TYR A 65 9.77 2.14 2.22
CA TYR A 65 10.25 2.27 3.58
C TYR A 65 11.76 2.03 3.68
N ASP A 66 12.42 2.83 4.52
CA ASP A 66 13.79 2.60 4.98
C ASP A 66 13.76 1.88 6.33
N PRO A 67 14.10 0.58 6.40
CA PRO A 67 14.14 -0.12 7.67
C PRO A 67 15.27 0.36 8.59
N VAL A 68 16.33 0.97 8.06
CA VAL A 68 17.47 1.43 8.87
C VAL A 68 17.18 2.80 9.47
N ALA A 69 16.59 3.69 8.68
CA ALA A 69 16.26 5.05 9.13
C ALA A 69 14.86 5.16 9.78
N GLU A 70 14.06 4.10 9.73
CA GLU A 70 12.64 4.08 10.12
C GLU A 70 11.82 5.20 9.46
N GLN A 71 12.05 5.38 8.16
CA GLN A 71 11.48 6.49 7.39
C GLN A 71 10.73 6.00 6.18
N LEU A 72 9.63 6.69 5.86
CA LEU A 72 8.96 6.48 4.59
C LEU A 72 9.79 7.04 3.45
N LYS A 73 9.88 6.27 2.36
CA LYS A 73 10.45 6.68 1.09
C LYS A 73 9.35 7.05 0.11
N GLY A 74 9.73 7.80 -0.93
CA GLY A 74 8.82 8.29 -1.96
C GLY A 74 8.20 9.65 -1.64
N GLY A 75 7.36 10.13 -2.55
CA GLY A 75 6.75 11.47 -2.50
C GLY A 75 5.35 11.47 -3.11
N PRO A 76 4.76 12.65 -3.39
CA PRO A 76 3.41 12.76 -3.96
C PRO A 76 3.20 12.00 -5.28
N PHE A 77 4.29 11.69 -6.00
CA PHE A 77 4.27 11.09 -7.32
C PHE A 77 4.80 9.65 -7.36
N GLY A 78 5.10 9.02 -6.22
CA GLY A 78 5.61 7.64 -6.21
C GLY A 78 5.97 7.09 -4.83
N GLY A 79 6.07 5.77 -4.74
CA GLY A 79 6.41 5.06 -3.48
C GLY A 79 5.22 4.84 -2.54
N SER A 80 3.99 4.99 -3.03
CA SER A 80 2.78 4.56 -2.31
C SER A 80 1.98 3.60 -3.19
N GLU A 81 1.64 2.47 -2.60
CA GLU A 81 0.80 1.44 -3.21
C GLU A 81 -0.48 1.31 -2.40
N VAL A 82 -1.61 1.14 -3.08
CA VAL A 82 -2.92 1.17 -2.42
C VAL A 82 -3.75 -0.03 -2.87
N ILE A 83 -4.20 -0.84 -1.92
CA ILE A 83 -5.27 -1.80 -2.17
C ILE A 83 -6.60 -1.13 -1.84
N ALA A 84 -7.32 -0.72 -2.87
CA ALA A 84 -8.66 -0.12 -2.77
C ALA A 84 -9.70 -1.08 -3.40
N PRO A 85 -10.17 -2.09 -2.66
CA PRO A 85 -10.99 -3.15 -3.23
C PRO A 85 -12.39 -2.65 -3.58
N GLN A 86 -12.88 -3.13 -4.73
CA GLN A 86 -14.30 -3.16 -5.06
C GLN A 86 -14.76 -4.62 -4.94
N PRO A 87 -16.03 -4.91 -4.64
CA PRO A 87 -16.50 -6.29 -4.51
C PRO A 87 -16.11 -7.19 -5.68
N LYS A 88 -16.15 -6.65 -6.91
CA LYS A 88 -15.76 -7.35 -8.15
C LYS A 88 -14.26 -7.66 -8.29
N HIS A 89 -13.39 -7.06 -7.47
CA HIS A 89 -11.94 -7.29 -7.52
C HIS A 89 -11.51 -8.50 -6.67
N PHE A 90 -12.40 -9.01 -5.82
CA PHE A 90 -12.11 -10.20 -5.04
C PHE A 90 -12.21 -11.45 -5.92
N VAL A 91 -11.19 -12.30 -5.85
CA VAL A 91 -11.24 -13.66 -6.39
C VAL A 91 -11.14 -14.63 -5.22
N ASN A 92 -12.23 -15.29 -4.87
CA ASN A 92 -12.31 -16.23 -3.75
C ASN A 92 -11.78 -15.65 -2.42
N GLY A 93 -12.03 -14.35 -2.16
CA GLY A 93 -11.58 -13.66 -0.95
C GLY A 93 -10.13 -13.15 -0.99
N PHE A 94 -9.47 -13.23 -2.15
CA PHE A 94 -8.14 -12.67 -2.36
C PHE A 94 -8.19 -11.41 -3.22
N LEU A 95 -7.23 -10.53 -2.98
CA LEU A 95 -6.94 -9.33 -3.74
C LEU A 95 -5.47 -9.36 -4.14
N ALA A 96 -5.15 -8.84 -5.31
CA ALA A 96 -3.78 -8.68 -5.76
C ALA A 96 -3.56 -7.34 -6.45
N ILE A 97 -2.37 -6.77 -6.30
CA ILE A 97 -1.93 -5.58 -7.03
C ILE A 97 -0.48 -5.75 -7.49
N ASN A 98 -0.13 -5.14 -8.63
CA ASN A 98 1.26 -4.90 -8.98
C ASN A 98 1.86 -3.86 -8.02
N VAL A 99 3.15 -4.01 -7.73
CA VAL A 99 3.95 -3.05 -6.97
C VAL A 99 5.34 -2.95 -7.58
N GLU A 100 6.02 -1.83 -7.36
CA GLU A 100 7.46 -1.76 -7.64
C GLU A 100 8.25 -2.59 -6.59
N PRO A 101 9.38 -3.21 -6.94
CA PRO A 101 10.22 -3.90 -5.96
C PRO A 101 10.76 -2.96 -4.89
N GLY A 102 10.86 -3.44 -3.66
CA GLY A 102 11.37 -2.67 -2.53
C GLY A 102 10.85 -3.15 -1.18
N THR A 103 11.22 -2.41 -0.14
CA THR A 103 10.70 -2.59 1.21
C THR A 103 9.53 -1.64 1.43
N TYR A 104 8.43 -2.17 1.95
CA TYR A 104 7.20 -1.44 2.21
C TYR A 104 6.75 -1.60 3.65
N VAL A 105 6.08 -0.58 4.16
CA VAL A 105 5.39 -0.58 5.46
C VAL A 105 3.90 -0.30 5.28
N VAL A 106 3.06 -0.90 6.13
CA VAL A 106 1.62 -0.67 6.13
C VAL A 106 1.30 0.63 6.87
N THR A 107 1.08 1.70 6.14
CA THR A 107 0.94 3.03 6.76
C THR A 107 -0.44 3.28 7.35
N GLY A 108 -1.50 2.82 6.69
CA GLY A 108 -2.83 3.14 7.15
C GLY A 108 -3.94 2.35 6.49
N PHE A 109 -5.11 2.46 7.12
CA PHE A 109 -6.38 1.94 6.64
C PHE A 109 -7.38 3.09 6.64
N ASN A 110 -8.06 3.32 5.51
CA ASN A 110 -9.03 4.40 5.41
C ASN A 110 -10.37 3.97 4.84
N ARG A 111 -11.40 4.78 5.11
CA ARG A 111 -12.73 4.64 4.52
C ARG A 111 -13.25 6.00 4.05
N GLN A 112 -13.94 6.00 2.91
CA GLN A 112 -14.57 7.17 2.30
C GLN A 112 -13.60 8.33 1.98
N ASP A 113 -12.30 8.07 1.95
CA ASP A 113 -11.24 9.09 1.78
C ASP A 113 -11.20 10.15 2.90
N TYR A 114 -11.93 9.91 3.99
CA TYR A 114 -12.21 10.89 5.03
C TYR A 114 -11.69 10.49 6.40
N TRP A 115 -11.70 9.20 6.74
CA TRP A 115 -11.22 8.73 8.03
C TRP A 115 -10.14 7.70 7.84
N SER A 116 -9.01 7.88 8.52
CA SER A 116 -7.86 6.99 8.44
C SER A 116 -7.36 6.59 9.80
N LEU A 117 -7.13 5.29 9.97
CA LEU A 117 -6.22 4.75 10.95
C LEU A 117 -4.79 4.96 10.46
N CYS A 118 -3.92 5.50 11.30
CA CYS A 118 -2.49 5.64 11.02
C CYS A 118 -1.70 4.68 11.91
N TYR A 119 -1.01 3.73 11.29
CA TYR A 119 -0.29 2.65 11.97
C TYR A 119 1.17 3.03 12.29
N TYR A 120 1.47 4.31 12.52
CA TYR A 120 2.86 4.79 12.62
C TYR A 120 3.65 4.19 13.80
N ALA A 121 2.98 3.97 14.93
CA ALA A 121 3.61 3.53 16.17
C ALA A 121 3.89 2.02 16.19
N ASP A 122 3.00 1.22 15.59
CA ASP A 122 3.12 -0.22 15.51
C ASP A 122 2.58 -0.70 14.16
N SER A 123 3.48 -0.81 13.18
CA SER A 123 3.17 -1.32 11.84
C SER A 123 3.87 -2.66 11.57
N VAL A 124 3.70 -3.15 10.35
CA VAL A 124 4.46 -4.26 9.78
C VAL A 124 5.09 -3.82 8.45
N GLN A 125 6.30 -4.30 8.21
CA GLN A 125 6.99 -4.17 6.94
C GLN A 125 7.17 -5.51 6.23
N PHE A 126 7.42 -5.45 4.93
CA PHE A 126 7.84 -6.57 4.10
C PHE A 126 8.73 -6.08 2.96
N THR A 127 9.51 -6.98 2.37
CA THR A 127 10.34 -6.67 1.19
C THR A 127 9.96 -7.60 0.05
N VAL A 128 9.79 -7.03 -1.15
CA VAL A 128 9.48 -7.77 -2.38
C VAL A 128 10.53 -7.47 -3.45
N LYS A 129 11.01 -8.52 -4.14
CA LYS A 129 12.04 -8.40 -5.19
C LYS A 129 11.44 -8.37 -6.59
N PRO A 130 12.20 -7.93 -7.61
CA PRO A 130 11.76 -8.04 -9.00
C PRO A 130 11.37 -9.48 -9.36
N GLY A 131 10.28 -9.63 -10.11
CA GLY A 131 9.80 -10.94 -10.55
C GLY A 131 9.18 -11.79 -9.44
N GLU A 132 8.88 -11.23 -8.27
CA GLU A 132 8.24 -11.95 -7.17
C GLU A 132 6.75 -11.64 -7.04
N VAL A 133 6.03 -12.64 -6.53
CA VAL A 133 4.65 -12.49 -6.03
C VAL A 133 4.65 -12.91 -4.56
N LEU A 134 4.26 -11.99 -3.67
CA LEU A 134 4.20 -12.27 -2.23
C LEU A 134 2.77 -12.33 -1.71
N TYR A 135 2.48 -13.33 -0.91
CA TYR A 135 1.26 -13.41 -0.10
C TYR A 135 1.54 -12.83 1.29
N LEU A 136 0.84 -11.74 1.65
CA LEU A 136 1.03 -11.05 2.93
C LEU A 136 0.18 -11.64 4.07
N GLY A 137 -0.66 -12.65 3.79
CA GLY A 137 -1.55 -13.23 4.80
C GLY A 137 -2.99 -12.71 4.72
N TYR A 138 -3.73 -12.98 5.80
CA TYR A 138 -5.10 -12.53 5.96
C TYR A 138 -5.13 -11.17 6.67
N PHE A 139 -5.61 -10.15 5.99
CA PHE A 139 -5.89 -8.84 6.58
C PHE A 139 -7.36 -8.76 7.00
N ASP A 140 -7.60 -8.67 8.31
CA ASP A 140 -8.94 -8.54 8.86
C ASP A 140 -9.48 -7.10 8.70
N ALA A 141 -10.01 -6.83 7.52
CA ALA A 141 -10.61 -5.54 7.20
C ALA A 141 -11.86 -5.22 8.03
N ARG A 142 -12.53 -6.22 8.64
CA ARG A 142 -13.67 -5.97 9.53
C ARG A 142 -13.18 -5.41 10.85
N LYS A 143 -12.16 -6.05 11.44
CA LYS A 143 -11.52 -5.55 12.67
C LYS A 143 -10.97 -4.13 12.51
N ALA A 144 -10.27 -3.84 11.41
CA ALA A 144 -9.78 -2.50 11.12
C ALA A 144 -10.93 -1.48 10.94
N LEU A 145 -12.03 -1.90 10.32
CA LEU A 145 -13.20 -1.05 10.14
C LEU A 145 -13.93 -0.77 11.46
N ASP A 146 -14.09 -1.77 12.31
CA ASP A 146 -14.74 -1.63 13.62
C ASP A 146 -13.95 -0.67 14.51
N GLU A 147 -12.62 -0.77 14.51
CA GLU A 147 -11.75 0.17 15.18
C GLU A 147 -11.89 1.59 14.61
N LEU A 148 -11.87 1.75 13.28
CA LEU A 148 -12.06 3.05 12.64
C LEU A 148 -13.40 3.68 13.04
N ASN A 149 -14.49 2.91 12.99
CA ASN A 149 -15.82 3.39 13.38
C ASN A 149 -15.84 3.81 14.86
N MET A 150 -15.23 3.02 15.75
CA MET A 150 -15.10 3.36 17.16
C MET A 150 -14.32 4.66 17.35
N LYS A 151 -13.20 4.89 16.63
CA LYS A 151 -12.44 6.15 16.69
C LYS A 151 -13.25 7.33 16.20
N VAL A 152 -13.99 7.16 15.10
CA VAL A 152 -14.87 8.20 14.54
C VAL A 152 -15.95 8.61 15.53
N VAL A 153 -16.62 7.64 16.15
CA VAL A 153 -17.69 7.89 17.14
C VAL A 153 -17.13 8.53 18.41
N THR A 154 -16.09 7.94 19.01
CA THR A 154 -15.52 8.42 20.30
C THR A 154 -14.86 9.79 20.20
N SER A 155 -14.31 10.15 19.04
CA SER A 155 -13.74 11.49 18.80
C SER A 155 -14.79 12.54 18.43
N GLY A 156 -16.06 12.16 18.24
CA GLY A 156 -17.12 13.05 17.75
C GLY A 156 -16.96 13.47 16.29
N ARG A 157 -16.00 12.92 15.55
CA ARG A 157 -15.68 13.29 14.16
C ARG A 157 -16.51 12.52 13.14
N MET A 158 -17.81 12.36 13.42
CA MET A 158 -18.76 11.58 12.61
C MET A 158 -19.08 12.19 11.24
N SER A 159 -18.70 13.45 11.02
CA SER A 159 -18.72 14.09 9.70
C SER A 159 -17.40 14.79 9.45
N THR A 160 -16.95 14.81 8.20
CA THR A 160 -15.79 15.60 7.79
C THR A 160 -16.25 16.98 7.31
N ARG A 161 -16.01 18.00 8.13
CA ARG A 161 -15.92 19.38 7.64
C ARG A 161 -14.43 19.66 7.35
N GLY A 162 -14.07 19.73 6.06
CA GLY A 162 -12.68 19.96 5.63
C GLY A 162 -11.97 18.70 5.11
N GLY A 163 -10.67 18.58 5.41
CA GLY A 163 -9.79 17.51 4.92
C GLY A 163 -9.91 16.16 5.66
N PRO A 164 -9.11 15.16 5.26
CA PRO A 164 -9.12 13.84 5.89
C PRO A 164 -8.77 13.89 7.37
N VAL A 165 -9.56 13.21 8.19
CA VAL A 165 -9.32 12.99 9.61
C VAL A 165 -8.44 11.76 9.78
N GLN A 166 -7.30 11.94 10.44
CA GLN A 166 -6.36 10.86 10.73
C GLN A 166 -6.24 10.61 12.22
N PHE A 167 -6.27 9.34 12.61
CA PHE A 167 -6.13 8.88 13.99
C PHE A 167 -4.73 8.28 14.18
N PHE A 168 -3.91 8.91 15.02
CA PHE A 168 -2.50 8.59 15.20
C PHE A 168 -2.25 7.77 16.47
N ASP A 169 -2.56 8.33 17.63
CA ASP A 169 -1.84 7.95 18.86
C ASP A 169 -2.51 6.82 19.67
N THR A 170 -3.57 6.20 19.14
CA THR A 170 -4.33 5.16 19.87
C THR A 170 -4.85 4.05 18.95
N VAL A 171 -4.10 3.69 17.91
CA VAL A 171 -4.52 2.69 16.93
C VAL A 171 -3.75 1.39 17.14
N ALA A 172 -4.44 0.25 17.08
CA ALA A 172 -3.80 -1.06 17.12
C ALA A 172 -2.97 -1.33 15.85
N ALA A 173 -2.01 -2.25 15.94
CA ALA A 173 -1.25 -2.68 14.77
C ALA A 173 -2.18 -3.19 13.65
N PRO A 174 -1.78 -3.08 12.36
CA PRO A 174 -2.57 -3.57 11.24
C PRO A 174 -2.95 -5.04 11.46
N PRO A 175 -4.24 -5.42 11.38
CA PRO A 175 -4.70 -6.75 11.80
C PRO A 175 -4.42 -7.84 10.74
N PHE A 176 -3.13 -8.09 10.47
CA PHE A 176 -2.69 -9.27 9.75
C PHE A 176 -2.65 -10.47 10.69
N LEU A 177 -3.28 -11.57 10.27
CA LEU A 177 -3.11 -12.85 10.93
C LEU A 177 -1.81 -13.52 10.47
N PRO A 178 -1.19 -14.36 11.32
CA PRO A 178 -0.03 -15.16 10.92
C PRO A 178 -0.29 -15.93 9.62
N ILE A 179 0.68 -15.90 8.71
CA ILE A 179 0.59 -16.63 7.45
C ILE A 179 0.62 -18.13 7.77
N ASN A 180 -0.38 -18.86 7.28
CA ASN A 180 -0.46 -20.31 7.37
C ASN A 180 -0.45 -20.94 5.97
N GLU A 181 -0.15 -22.24 5.92
CA GLU A 181 0.00 -22.97 4.66
C GLU A 181 -1.30 -22.97 3.85
N GLN A 182 -2.45 -23.08 4.50
CA GLN A 182 -3.76 -23.04 3.82
C GLN A 182 -3.97 -21.71 3.08
N GLY A 183 -3.63 -20.59 3.70
CA GLY A 183 -3.72 -19.27 3.08
C GLY A 183 -2.78 -19.13 1.89
N LEU A 184 -1.54 -19.61 2.01
CA LEU A 184 -0.55 -19.59 0.94
C LEU A 184 -0.99 -20.46 -0.26
N GLN A 185 -1.48 -21.66 0.00
CA GLN A 185 -2.01 -22.55 -1.05
C GLN A 185 -3.24 -21.93 -1.75
N GLY A 186 -4.12 -21.26 -1.00
CA GLY A 186 -5.22 -20.50 -1.57
C GLY A 186 -4.75 -19.35 -2.47
N ALA A 187 -3.70 -18.64 -2.09
CA ALA A 187 -3.09 -17.58 -2.91
C ALA A 187 -2.49 -18.15 -4.20
N ARG A 188 -1.78 -19.29 -4.12
CA ARG A 188 -1.25 -20.02 -5.30
C ARG A 188 -2.36 -20.47 -6.25
N ALA A 189 -3.42 -21.06 -5.71
CA ALA A 189 -4.58 -21.48 -6.48
C ALA A 189 -5.28 -20.30 -7.16
N MET A 190 -5.45 -19.17 -6.45
CA MET A 190 -6.01 -17.95 -7.02
C MET A 190 -5.13 -17.41 -8.16
N ALA A 191 -3.82 -17.31 -7.95
CA ALA A 191 -2.89 -16.83 -8.98
C ALA A 191 -2.95 -17.71 -10.24
N LYS A 192 -2.92 -19.04 -10.08
CA LYS A 192 -3.05 -19.99 -11.18
C LYS A 192 -4.37 -19.85 -11.95
N ALA A 193 -5.48 -19.62 -11.26
CA ALA A 193 -6.81 -19.55 -11.86
C ALA A 193 -7.14 -18.18 -12.48
N ALA A 194 -6.66 -17.09 -11.89
CA ALA A 194 -7.13 -15.74 -12.20
C ALA A 194 -6.03 -14.74 -12.62
N MET A 195 -4.75 -15.13 -12.57
CA MET A 195 -3.62 -14.31 -13.01
C MET A 195 -2.88 -15.00 -14.18
N PRO A 196 -3.52 -15.20 -15.34
CA PRO A 196 -3.00 -16.04 -16.43
C PRO A 196 -1.69 -15.54 -17.06
N ARG A 197 -1.31 -14.29 -16.82
CA ARG A 197 -0.06 -13.68 -17.30
C ARG A 197 1.08 -13.76 -16.28
N THR A 198 0.83 -14.36 -15.12
CA THR A 198 1.80 -14.52 -14.05
C THR A 198 2.28 -15.96 -14.03
N THR A 199 3.59 -16.16 -14.20
CA THR A 199 4.22 -17.49 -14.31
C THR A 199 4.99 -17.90 -13.06
N VAL A 200 5.15 -16.98 -12.10
CA VAL A 200 5.80 -17.25 -10.82
C VAL A 200 4.78 -17.65 -9.77
N GLU A 201 5.14 -18.59 -8.91
CA GLU A 201 4.28 -18.96 -7.79
C GLU A 201 4.38 -17.95 -6.63
N PRO A 202 3.24 -17.60 -6.00
CA PRO A 202 3.24 -16.84 -4.76
C PRO A 202 4.08 -17.50 -3.66
N LYS A 203 4.87 -16.67 -2.96
CA LYS A 203 5.62 -17.03 -1.76
C LYS A 203 5.01 -16.37 -0.53
N ALA A 204 5.16 -16.97 0.65
CA ALA A 204 4.82 -16.29 1.90
C ALA A 204 5.75 -15.08 2.11
N ALA A 205 5.18 -13.93 2.48
CA ALA A 205 5.98 -12.81 2.93
C ALA A 205 6.52 -13.05 4.35
N THR A 206 7.64 -12.42 4.67
CA THR A 206 8.06 -12.24 6.05
C THR A 206 7.60 -10.85 6.50
N LEU A 207 6.61 -10.82 7.40
CA LEU A 207 6.18 -9.59 8.04
C LEU A 207 6.98 -9.38 9.32
N THR A 208 7.67 -8.25 9.44
CA THR A 208 8.35 -7.87 10.68
C THR A 208 7.78 -6.57 11.22
N PRO A 209 7.85 -6.32 12.55
CA PRO A 209 7.47 -5.04 13.12
C PRO A 209 8.18 -3.88 12.43
N ALA A 210 7.51 -2.74 12.33
CA ALA A 210 8.06 -1.50 11.78
C ALA A 210 7.40 -0.29 12.44
N ARG A 211 8.11 0.84 12.40
CA ARG A 211 7.65 2.15 12.87
C ARG A 211 7.99 3.19 11.84
N PHE A 212 7.26 4.29 11.82
CA PHE A 212 7.62 5.43 10.99
C PHE A 212 7.15 6.73 11.62
N GLY A 213 7.82 7.82 11.30
CA GLY A 213 7.41 9.14 11.79
C GLY A 213 6.07 9.61 11.20
N THR A 214 5.35 10.44 11.95
CA THR A 214 4.27 11.24 11.36
C THR A 214 4.85 12.46 10.64
N GLY A 215 4.04 13.17 9.86
CA GLY A 215 4.48 14.41 9.24
C GLY A 215 3.32 15.35 8.97
N THR A 216 3.57 16.41 8.22
CA THR A 216 2.56 17.38 7.82
C THR A 216 2.31 17.38 6.31
N SER A 217 1.11 17.83 5.91
CA SER A 217 0.75 18.11 4.52
C SER A 217 1.49 19.36 4.04
N LEU A 218 1.45 19.62 2.72
CA LEU A 218 1.97 20.86 2.15
C LEU A 218 1.33 22.13 2.74
N VAL A 219 0.16 22.00 3.36
CA VAL A 219 -0.60 23.09 4.00
C VAL A 219 -0.61 22.99 5.53
N GLY A 220 0.27 22.17 6.12
CA GLY A 220 0.51 22.11 7.56
C GLY A 220 -0.40 21.17 8.36
N GLU A 221 -1.24 20.37 7.72
CA GLU A 221 -2.12 19.39 8.40
C GLU A 221 -1.35 18.12 8.76
N ARG A 222 -1.48 17.57 9.98
CA ARG A 222 -0.82 16.30 10.33
C ARG A 222 -1.36 15.15 9.45
N LEU A 223 -0.45 14.39 8.84
CA LEU A 223 -0.74 13.23 7.99
C LEU A 223 0.12 12.02 8.39
N CYS A 224 -0.41 10.82 8.14
CA CYS A 224 0.30 9.57 8.32
C CYS A 224 1.47 9.50 7.34
N GLY A 225 2.68 9.73 7.86
CA GLY A 225 3.87 9.77 7.04
C GLY A 225 4.02 11.01 6.14
N GLY A 226 3.56 12.19 6.59
CA GLY A 226 3.48 13.43 5.81
C GLY A 226 4.72 13.86 5.02
N TYR A 227 4.59 14.94 4.23
CA TYR A 227 5.60 15.44 3.29
C TYR A 227 6.89 15.90 3.98
N PHE A 228 6.74 16.53 5.13
CA PHE A 228 7.82 16.86 6.04
C PHE A 228 7.77 15.83 7.16
N ALA A 229 8.49 14.71 6.97
CA ALA A 229 8.54 13.65 7.96
C ALA A 229 9.35 14.13 9.16
N GLU A 230 8.72 14.18 10.33
CA GLU A 230 9.48 14.16 11.57
C GLU A 230 10.10 12.77 11.70
N LYS A 231 11.33 12.65 12.22
CA LYS A 231 11.88 11.33 12.54
C LYS A 231 10.92 10.63 13.50
N ALA A 232 10.85 9.29 13.43
CA ALA A 232 10.18 8.53 14.48
C ALA A 232 10.71 9.04 15.83
N ALA A 233 9.83 9.61 16.64
CA ALA A 233 10.25 10.13 17.93
C ALA A 233 10.73 8.93 18.76
N ASP A 234 11.93 9.02 19.33
CA ASP A 234 12.36 8.08 20.36
C ASP A 234 11.37 8.23 21.52
N THR A 235 10.37 7.36 21.59
CA THR A 235 9.49 7.26 22.75
C THR A 235 10.36 6.72 23.89
N LYS A 236 11.05 7.62 24.59
CA LYS A 236 11.64 7.30 25.90
C LYS A 236 10.49 6.84 26.80
N LYS A 237 10.52 5.55 27.14
CA LYS A 237 9.70 4.98 28.21
C LYS A 237 9.96 5.69 29.52
#